data_AF-A0A8X6G8L8-F1
#
_entry.id   AF-A0A8X6G8L8-F1
#
_cell.length_a   1.000
_cell.length_b   1.000
_cell.length_c   1.000
_cell.angle_alpha   90.00
_cell.angle_beta   90.00
_cell.angle_gamma   90.00
#
_symmetry.space_group_name_H-M   'P 1'
#
loop_
_entity.id
_entity.type
_entity.pdbx_description
1 polymer ?
#
loop_
_entity_poly.entity_id
_entity_poly.type
_entity_poly.pdbx_seq_one_letter_code
_entity_poly.pdbx_strand_id
1 'polypeptide(L)'
;MRHDKSCKEMQGYSAEELTPTKWVIYKTVANGITTYEINKVKDCDCPIRCHTCKICIHSLTCNCVDYSVKFTICKHIHFICQKFPTTVENVRNESVLIIDEDSNRLRREKEKEAILKEKEKSVVHEEPVELVYERVERNMVKNMANAEQIKRFDQVFKNFMKSIGVSPFCSSLPSIERFPVNKKIGQQRQRQESRHFKKQ
;
A
#
# COMPACT_ATOMS: atom_id res chain seq x y z
N MET A 1 19.70 24.22 -2.25
CA MET A 1 19.30 22.98 -2.95
C MET A 1 19.98 21.77 -2.31
N ARG A 2 19.51 20.51 -2.48
CA ARG A 2 20.17 19.30 -1.92
C ARG A 2 21.61 19.09 -2.43
N HIS A 3 21.96 19.65 -3.59
CA HIS A 3 23.31 19.62 -4.15
C HIS A 3 24.34 20.29 -3.25
N ASP A 4 24.10 21.54 -2.83
CA ASP A 4 25.05 22.30 -2.01
C ASP A 4 25.28 21.63 -0.64
N LYS A 5 24.23 21.00 -0.11
CA LYS A 5 24.33 20.18 1.11
C LYS A 5 25.16 18.92 0.87
N SER A 6 24.96 18.26 -0.27
CA SER A 6 25.73 17.06 -0.63
C SER A 6 27.22 17.37 -0.75
N CYS A 7 27.63 18.47 -1.41
CA CYS A 7 29.05 18.84 -1.49
C CYS A 7 29.67 19.10 -0.11
N LYS A 8 28.93 19.76 0.79
CA LYS A 8 29.40 20.04 2.16
C LYS A 8 29.49 18.76 3.00
N GLU A 9 28.50 17.89 2.93
CA GLU A 9 28.48 16.62 3.66
C GLU A 9 29.49 15.60 3.12
N MET A 10 29.84 15.70 1.84
CA MET A 10 30.84 14.85 1.18
C MET A 10 32.27 15.39 1.33
N GLN A 11 32.50 16.37 2.22
CA GLN A 11 33.85 16.82 2.57
C GLN A 11 34.66 15.68 3.22
N GLY A 12 35.87 15.47 2.68
CA GLY A 12 36.77 14.40 3.10
C GLY A 12 36.44 13.01 2.54
N TYR A 13 35.51 12.92 1.60
CA TYR A 13 35.33 11.70 0.80
C TYR A 13 36.18 11.77 -0.47
N SER A 14 36.79 10.65 -0.81
CA SER A 14 37.46 10.40 -2.09
C SER A 14 36.57 9.53 -2.97
N ALA A 15 36.77 9.58 -4.28
CA ALA A 15 36.11 8.67 -5.20
C ALA A 15 37.07 8.18 -6.26
N GLU A 16 36.93 6.92 -6.62
CA GLU A 16 37.70 6.25 -7.66
C GLU A 16 36.74 5.61 -8.67
N GLU A 17 37.10 5.76 -9.94
CA GLU A 17 36.43 5.08 -11.04
C GLU A 17 37.09 3.71 -11.22
N LEU A 18 36.33 2.64 -10.98
CA LEU A 18 36.80 1.29 -11.24
C LEU A 18 36.61 0.92 -12.71
N THR A 19 35.48 1.34 -13.26
CA THR A 19 35.11 1.15 -14.67
C THR A 19 34.24 2.34 -15.11
N PRO A 20 34.03 2.55 -16.43
CA PRO A 20 33.13 3.60 -16.94
C PRO A 20 31.69 3.55 -16.43
N THR A 21 31.30 2.43 -15.82
CA THR A 21 29.97 2.20 -15.28
C THR A 21 29.96 1.95 -13.76
N LYS A 22 31.11 2.01 -13.08
CA LYS A 22 31.21 1.68 -11.66
C LYS A 22 32.22 2.58 -10.94
N TRP A 23 31.75 3.21 -9.88
CA TRP A 23 32.54 4.08 -9.01
C TRP A 23 32.45 3.63 -7.57
N VAL A 24 33.52 3.89 -6.81
CA VAL A 24 33.57 3.68 -5.38
C VAL A 24 33.89 5.02 -4.71
N ILE A 25 33.06 5.39 -3.74
CA ILE A 25 33.32 6.52 -2.86
C ILE A 25 33.80 5.97 -1.54
N TYR A 26 34.87 6.53 -0.97
CA TYR A 26 35.35 6.11 0.33
C TYR A 26 35.79 7.28 1.19
N LYS A 27 35.77 7.05 2.50
CA LYS A 27 36.32 7.97 3.50
C LYS A 27 37.01 7.19 4.59
N THR A 28 38.24 7.59 4.88
CA THR A 28 38.99 7.09 6.03
C THR A 28 38.42 7.72 7.30
N VAL A 29 38.04 6.87 8.24
CA VAL A 29 37.61 7.25 9.59
C VAL A 29 38.56 6.61 10.59
N ALA A 30 38.60 7.10 11.83
CA ALA A 30 39.57 6.66 12.84
C ALA A 30 39.64 5.12 13.02
N ASN A 31 38.52 4.42 12.80
CA ASN A 31 38.40 2.97 13.01
C ASN A 31 38.16 2.17 11.73
N GLY A 32 38.50 2.71 10.54
CA GLY A 32 38.38 1.97 9.28
C GLY A 32 38.08 2.82 8.06
N ILE A 33 37.55 2.20 7.01
CA ILE A 33 37.18 2.87 5.76
C ILE A 33 35.69 2.64 5.52
N THR A 34 34.93 3.73 5.38
CA THR A 34 33.54 3.65 4.95
C THR A 34 33.50 3.75 3.44
N THR A 35 32.87 2.77 2.77
CA THR A 35 32.80 2.71 1.31
C THR A 35 31.35 2.69 0.81
N TYR A 36 31.13 3.30 -0.35
CA TYR A 36 29.86 3.30 -1.05
C TYR A 36 30.09 2.98 -2.53
N GLU A 37 29.34 2.01 -3.04
CA GLU A 37 29.41 1.59 -4.44
C GLU A 37 28.29 2.24 -5.25
N ILE A 38 28.65 2.78 -6.42
CA ILE A 38 27.72 3.38 -7.37
C ILE A 38 27.88 2.69 -8.71
N ASN A 39 26.78 2.23 -9.28
CA ASN A 39 26.78 1.55 -10.58
C ASN A 39 25.83 2.23 -11.55
N LYS A 40 26.27 2.43 -12.79
CA LYS A 40 25.39 2.80 -13.91
C LYS A 40 24.58 1.58 -14.30
N VAL A 41 23.26 1.73 -14.33
CA VAL A 41 22.33 0.64 -14.66
C VAL A 41 21.88 0.73 -16.10
N LYS A 42 21.28 1.86 -16.47
CA LYS A 42 20.76 2.09 -17.82
C LYS A 42 20.60 3.57 -18.11
N ASP A 43 20.70 3.94 -19.37
CA ASP A 43 20.25 5.24 -19.83
C ASP A 43 18.71 5.23 -19.88
N CYS A 44 18.07 6.28 -19.36
CA CYS A 44 16.62 6.28 -19.16
C CYS A 44 16.02 7.67 -19.42
N ASP A 45 15.00 7.68 -20.29
CA ASP A 45 14.19 8.80 -20.79
C ASP A 45 13.35 9.59 -19.77
N CYS A 46 13.29 9.16 -18.50
CA CYS A 46 12.12 9.45 -17.67
C CYS A 46 12.13 10.87 -17.07
N PRO A 47 10.95 11.45 -16.74
CA PRO A 47 10.86 12.82 -16.20
C PRO A 47 11.36 12.95 -14.75
N ILE A 48 11.60 11.83 -14.05
CA ILE A 48 12.05 11.82 -12.64
C ILE A 48 13.57 12.04 -12.58
N ARG A 49 13.99 13.26 -12.93
CA ARG A 49 15.40 13.64 -13.08
C ARG A 49 15.83 14.70 -12.10
N CYS A 50 17.08 14.62 -11.71
CA CYS A 50 17.75 15.70 -11.03
C CYS A 50 17.93 16.89 -11.98
N HIS A 51 17.42 18.07 -11.62
CA HIS A 51 17.56 19.25 -12.48
C HIS A 51 19.03 19.68 -12.69
N THR A 52 19.90 19.47 -11.70
CA THR A 52 21.32 19.88 -11.77
C THR A 52 22.18 18.79 -12.43
N CYS A 53 22.08 17.53 -11.96
CA CYS A 53 22.89 16.43 -12.49
C CYS A 53 22.34 15.84 -13.80
N LYS A 54 21.11 16.18 -14.22
CA LYS A 54 20.40 15.65 -15.41
C LYS A 54 20.23 14.13 -15.49
N ILE A 55 20.58 13.39 -14.45
CA ILE A 55 20.34 11.95 -14.30
C ILE A 55 18.99 11.66 -13.65
N CYS A 56 18.42 10.49 -13.94
CA CYS A 56 17.23 9.99 -13.26
C CYS A 56 17.57 8.99 -12.15
N ILE A 57 16.62 8.71 -11.27
CA ILE A 57 16.76 7.69 -10.21
C ILE A 57 17.08 6.28 -10.76
N HIS A 58 16.74 5.99 -12.02
CA HIS A 58 16.99 4.69 -12.65
C HIS A 58 18.38 4.57 -13.28
N SER A 59 19.08 5.69 -13.47
CA SER A 59 20.35 5.69 -14.20
C SER A 59 21.49 5.14 -13.37
N LEU A 60 21.44 5.34 -12.05
CA LEU A 60 22.49 4.98 -11.11
C LEU A 60 21.89 4.31 -9.89
N THR A 61 22.56 3.27 -9.39
CA THR A 61 22.28 2.67 -8.08
C THR A 61 23.37 3.06 -7.10
N CYS A 62 23.01 3.14 -5.82
CA CYS A 62 23.98 3.31 -4.74
C CYS A 62 23.64 2.34 -3.60
N ASN A 63 24.65 1.75 -2.96
CA ASN A 63 24.43 0.84 -1.83
C ASN A 63 24.08 1.54 -0.50
N CYS A 64 23.98 2.87 -0.46
CA CYS A 64 23.66 3.61 0.76
C CYS A 64 22.18 3.51 1.15
N VAL A 65 21.88 3.67 2.44
CA VAL A 65 20.53 3.59 3.00
C VAL A 65 19.55 4.58 2.34
N ASP A 66 20.01 5.79 2.01
CA ASP A 66 19.16 6.81 1.36
C ASP A 66 18.68 6.38 -0.02
N TYR A 67 19.48 5.58 -0.74
CA TYR A 67 19.05 5.00 -2.01
C TYR A 67 18.20 3.75 -1.76
N SER A 68 18.70 2.80 -0.95
CA SER A 68 18.07 1.49 -0.76
C SER A 68 16.67 1.55 -0.12
N VAL A 69 16.40 2.54 0.75
CA VAL A 69 15.11 2.65 1.45
C VAL A 69 14.19 3.65 0.77
N LYS A 70 14.72 4.82 0.39
CA LYS A 70 13.89 5.93 -0.13
C LYS A 70 13.78 5.92 -1.64
N PHE A 71 14.60 5.15 -2.36
CA PHE A 71 14.71 5.18 -3.82
C PHE A 71 14.87 6.60 -4.37
N THR A 72 15.72 7.39 -3.70
CA THR A 72 16.01 8.78 -4.10
C THR A 72 17.45 8.93 -4.57
N ILE A 73 17.69 9.93 -5.42
CA ILE A 73 19.05 10.36 -5.77
C ILE A 73 19.74 10.85 -4.49
N CYS A 74 20.73 10.09 -4.04
CA CYS A 74 21.42 10.34 -2.78
C CYS A 74 22.63 11.26 -3.00
N LYS A 75 23.21 11.75 -1.89
CA LYS A 75 24.41 12.60 -1.92
C LYS A 75 25.62 11.94 -2.60
N HIS A 76 25.74 10.62 -2.49
CA HIS A 76 26.79 9.85 -3.15
C HIS A 76 26.68 9.93 -4.68
N ILE A 77 25.46 9.75 -5.20
CA ILE A 77 25.20 9.87 -6.63
C ILE A 77 25.45 11.31 -7.11
N HIS A 78 25.00 12.31 -6.35
CA HIS A 78 25.28 13.71 -6.66
C HIS A 78 26.79 14.00 -6.71
N PHE A 79 27.55 13.46 -5.77
CA PHE A 79 29.01 13.62 -5.71
C PHE A 79 29.71 13.00 -6.92
N ILE A 80 29.34 11.79 -7.33
CA ILE A 80 29.88 11.15 -8.53
C ILE A 80 29.54 11.96 -9.78
N CYS A 81 28.31 12.42 -9.95
CA CYS A 81 27.94 13.22 -11.12
C CYS A 81 28.71 14.53 -11.23
N GLN A 82 29.12 15.10 -10.09
CA GLN A 82 29.95 16.31 -10.07
C GLN A 82 31.42 16.01 -10.37
N LYS A 83 31.96 14.90 -9.85
CA LYS A 83 33.36 14.49 -10.01
C LYS A 83 33.64 13.89 -11.39
N PHE A 84 32.71 13.08 -11.87
CA PHE A 84 32.76 12.33 -13.12
C PHE A 84 31.54 12.74 -13.95
N PRO A 85 31.56 13.92 -14.59
CA PRO A 85 30.46 14.35 -15.45
C PRO A 85 30.34 13.35 -16.60
N THR A 86 29.36 12.45 -16.49
CA THR A 86 29.01 11.56 -17.58
C THR A 86 28.37 12.41 -18.67
N THR A 87 28.94 12.38 -19.87
CA THR A 87 28.43 13.06 -21.06
C THR A 87 27.11 12.43 -21.48
N VAL A 88 26.04 12.72 -20.75
CA VAL A 88 24.68 12.41 -21.17
C VAL A 88 24.18 13.62 -21.95
N GLU A 89 24.73 13.82 -23.15
CA GLU A 89 24.04 14.65 -24.14
C GLU A 89 22.76 13.92 -24.51
N ASN A 90 21.63 14.40 -23.99
CA ASN A 90 20.33 13.95 -24.45
C ASN A 90 19.54 15.16 -24.92
N VAL A 91 19.42 15.22 -26.24
CA VAL A 91 18.60 16.13 -27.03
C VAL A 91 17.22 16.19 -26.38
N ARG A 92 16.77 17.42 -26.09
CA ARG A 92 15.40 17.65 -25.61
C ARG A 92 14.43 17.18 -26.69
N ASN A 93 13.86 15.99 -26.55
CA ASN A 93 12.54 15.76 -27.10
C ASN A 93 11.55 16.34 -26.09
N GLU A 94 11.03 17.52 -26.41
CA GLU A 94 9.80 18.04 -25.81
C GLU A 94 8.68 17.04 -26.14
N SER A 95 8.54 16.04 -25.29
CA SER A 95 7.35 15.19 -25.27
C SER A 95 6.22 16.06 -24.74
N VAL A 96 5.48 16.66 -25.67
CA VAL A 96 4.16 17.23 -25.40
C VAL A 96 3.33 16.10 -24.78
N LEU A 97 2.90 16.29 -23.54
CA LEU A 97 1.97 15.39 -22.88
C LEU A 97 0.61 15.52 -23.55
N ILE A 98 0.39 14.79 -24.64
CA ILE A 98 -0.92 14.67 -25.27
C ILE A 98 -1.73 13.68 -24.43
N ILE A 99 -2.67 14.18 -23.64
CA ILE A 99 -3.67 13.34 -22.97
C ILE A 99 -4.68 12.94 -24.04
N ASP A 100 -4.57 11.72 -24.54
CA ASP A 100 -5.60 11.12 -25.40
C ASP A 100 -6.84 10.82 -24.53
N GLU A 101 -7.76 11.78 -24.53
CA GLU A 101 -8.99 11.73 -23.75
C GLU A 101 -9.94 10.63 -24.25
N ASP A 102 -9.91 10.34 -25.56
CA ASP A 102 -10.74 9.29 -26.18
C ASP A 102 -10.28 7.89 -25.76
N SER A 103 -8.97 7.65 -25.73
CA SER A 103 -8.41 6.37 -25.28
C SER A 103 -8.67 6.11 -23.78
N ASN A 104 -8.55 7.15 -22.95
CA ASN A 104 -8.89 7.05 -21.53
C ASN A 104 -10.38 6.80 -21.29
N ARG A 105 -11.26 7.44 -22.08
CA ARG A 105 -12.71 7.25 -21.99
C ARG A 105 -13.10 5.81 -22.34
N LEU A 106 -12.56 5.26 -23.42
CA LEU A 106 -12.80 3.87 -23.83
C LEU A 106 -12.35 2.87 -22.75
N ARG A 107 -11.23 3.14 -22.08
CA ARG A 107 -10.73 2.29 -20.99
C ARG A 107 -11.68 2.29 -19.79
N ARG A 108 -12.17 3.46 -19.38
CA ARG A 108 -13.15 3.59 -18.27
C ARG A 108 -14.47 2.90 -18.58
N GLU A 109 -14.93 2.97 -19.84
CA GLU A 109 -16.16 2.30 -20.28
C GLU A 109 -16.01 0.77 -20.15
N LYS A 110 -14.89 0.20 -20.63
CA LYS A 110 -14.60 -1.24 -20.48
C LYS A 110 -14.47 -1.68 -19.02
N GLU A 111 -13.80 -0.90 -18.18
CA GLU A 111 -13.68 -1.17 -16.75
C GLU A 111 -15.06 -1.18 -16.06
N LYS A 112 -15.93 -0.23 -16.42
CA LYS A 112 -17.31 -0.15 -15.90
C LYS A 112 -18.15 -1.36 -16.31
N GLU A 113 -18.05 -1.80 -17.56
CA GLU A 113 -18.77 -2.98 -18.07
C GLU A 113 -18.34 -4.27 -17.35
N ALA A 114 -17.03 -4.45 -17.13
CA ALA A 114 -16.51 -5.61 -16.40
C ALA A 114 -17.04 -5.68 -14.96
N ILE A 115 -17.14 -4.52 -14.28
CA ILE A 115 -17.66 -4.44 -12.91
C ILE A 115 -19.15 -4.77 -12.87
N LEU A 116 -19.95 -4.30 -13.84
CA LEU A 116 -21.38 -4.59 -13.91
C LEU A 116 -21.64 -6.07 -14.15
N LYS A 117 -20.87 -6.70 -15.05
CA LYS A 117 -20.97 -8.13 -15.33
C LYS A 117 -20.68 -9.01 -14.10
N GLU A 118 -19.73 -8.61 -13.27
CA GLU A 118 -19.41 -9.34 -12.03
C GLU A 118 -20.46 -9.11 -10.93
N LYS A 119 -21.09 -7.94 -10.91
CA LYS A 119 -22.24 -7.67 -10.03
C LYS A 119 -23.45 -8.54 -10.37
N GLU A 120 -23.71 -8.78 -11.66
CA GLU A 120 -24.80 -9.67 -12.08
C GLU A 120 -24.52 -11.13 -11.71
N LYS A 121 -23.25 -11.55 -11.74
CA LYS A 121 -22.82 -12.88 -11.27
C LYS A 121 -22.94 -13.09 -9.75
N SER A 122 -22.95 -12.00 -8.98
CA SER A 122 -23.03 -12.03 -7.52
C SER A 122 -24.44 -11.79 -6.98
N VAL A 123 -25.47 -11.85 -7.83
CA VAL A 123 -26.84 -12.09 -7.37
C VAL A 123 -26.90 -13.51 -6.84
N VAL A 124 -26.55 -13.62 -5.56
CA VAL A 124 -26.90 -14.72 -4.67
C VAL A 124 -28.36 -15.05 -4.94
N HIS A 125 -28.65 -16.30 -5.33
CA HIS A 125 -29.97 -16.86 -5.11
C HIS A 125 -30.28 -16.66 -3.63
N GLU A 126 -31.08 -15.66 -3.29
CA GLU A 126 -31.73 -15.57 -1.99
C GLU A 126 -32.66 -16.79 -1.93
N GLU A 127 -32.14 -17.92 -1.45
CA GLU A 127 -32.96 -19.08 -1.10
C GLU A 127 -33.93 -18.58 -0.01
N PRO A 128 -35.25 -18.74 -0.19
CA PRO A 128 -36.23 -18.30 0.78
C PRO A 128 -35.81 -18.76 2.17
N VAL A 129 -35.71 -17.82 3.10
CA VAL A 129 -35.19 -18.04 4.45
C VAL A 129 -35.89 -19.23 5.14
N GLU A 130 -37.16 -19.47 4.81
CA GLU A 130 -37.95 -20.63 5.27
C GLU A 130 -37.38 -22.00 4.86
N LEU A 131 -36.82 -22.12 3.66
CA LEU A 131 -36.21 -23.38 3.19
C LEU A 131 -34.88 -23.68 3.88
N VAL A 132 -34.15 -22.64 4.29
CA VAL A 132 -32.90 -22.76 5.05
C VAL A 132 -33.19 -23.24 6.47
N TYR A 133 -34.23 -22.69 7.11
CA TYR A 133 -34.65 -23.14 8.45
C TYR A 133 -35.05 -24.62 8.47
N GLU A 134 -35.87 -25.05 7.53
CA GLU A 134 -36.36 -26.43 7.48
C GLU A 134 -35.24 -27.46 7.21
N ARG A 135 -34.19 -27.06 6.48
CA ARG A 135 -33.01 -27.90 6.22
C ARG A 135 -32.12 -28.04 7.46
N VAL A 136 -31.93 -26.95 8.20
CA VAL A 136 -31.15 -26.96 9.45
C VAL A 136 -31.85 -27.81 10.51
N GLU A 137 -33.16 -27.62 10.70
CA GLU A 137 -33.95 -28.43 11.63
C GLU A 137 -33.88 -29.92 11.28
N ARG A 138 -34.11 -30.29 10.00
CA ARG A 138 -34.00 -31.69 9.57
C ARG A 138 -32.63 -32.29 9.80
N ASN A 139 -31.54 -31.55 9.54
CA ASN A 139 -30.19 -32.10 9.70
C ASN A 139 -29.78 -32.24 11.18
N MET A 140 -30.28 -31.39 12.07
CA MET A 140 -29.99 -31.49 13.50
C MET A 140 -30.85 -32.55 14.20
N VAL A 141 -32.10 -32.75 13.77
CA VAL A 141 -33.02 -33.75 14.35
C VAL A 141 -32.68 -35.17 13.90
N LYS A 142 -32.08 -35.38 12.72
CA LYS A 142 -31.70 -36.71 12.18
C LYS A 142 -30.82 -37.55 13.12
N ASN A 143 -30.13 -36.94 14.08
CA ASN A 143 -29.26 -37.64 15.02
C ASN A 143 -29.89 -37.84 16.41
N MET A 144 -31.17 -37.46 16.61
CA MET A 144 -31.85 -37.56 17.90
C MET A 144 -32.85 -38.73 17.90
N ALA A 145 -32.61 -39.75 18.72
CA ALA A 145 -33.39 -40.99 18.73
C ALA A 145 -34.63 -40.96 19.65
N ASN A 146 -34.79 -39.96 20.51
CA ASN A 146 -35.88 -39.90 21.50
C ASN A 146 -36.75 -38.64 21.32
N ALA A 147 -38.06 -38.85 21.22
CA ALA A 147 -39.06 -37.78 21.08
C ALA A 147 -39.00 -36.72 22.20
N GLU A 148 -38.57 -37.10 23.40
CA GLU A 148 -38.42 -36.15 24.50
C GLU A 148 -37.19 -35.24 24.32
N GLN A 149 -36.11 -35.75 23.71
CA GLN A 149 -34.92 -34.96 23.40
C GLN A 149 -35.18 -33.96 22.27
N ILE A 150 -35.98 -34.35 21.28
CA ILE A 150 -36.41 -33.47 20.19
C ILE A 150 -37.22 -32.27 20.74
N LYS A 151 -38.15 -32.51 21.67
CA LYS A 151 -38.94 -31.43 22.30
C LYS A 151 -38.09 -30.46 23.12
N ARG A 152 -37.11 -30.98 23.88
CA ARG A 152 -36.18 -30.14 24.64
C ARG A 152 -35.29 -29.31 23.70
N PHE A 153 -34.85 -29.90 22.60
CA PHE A 153 -34.04 -29.20 21.60
C PHE A 153 -34.82 -28.09 20.90
N ASP A 154 -36.06 -28.34 20.47
CA ASP A 154 -36.93 -27.35 19.84
C ASP A 154 -37.13 -26.11 20.73
N GLN A 155 -37.31 -26.32 22.04
CA GLN A 155 -37.45 -25.22 22.99
C GLN A 155 -36.16 -24.39 23.14
N VAL A 156 -35.00 -25.04 23.19
CA VAL A 156 -33.69 -24.37 23.27
C VAL A 156 -33.37 -23.63 21.96
N PHE A 157 -33.67 -24.24 20.82
CA PHE A 157 -33.44 -23.67 19.51
C PHE A 157 -34.31 -22.43 19.28
N LYS A 158 -35.60 -22.48 19.64
CA LYS A 158 -36.50 -21.31 19.61
C LYS A 158 -36.00 -20.16 20.48
N ASN A 159 -35.46 -20.46 21.66
CA ASN A 159 -34.90 -19.44 22.55
C ASN A 159 -33.58 -18.86 21.99
N PHE A 160 -32.74 -19.70 21.38
CA PHE A 160 -31.53 -19.28 20.70
C PHE A 160 -31.86 -18.33 19.54
N MET A 161 -32.80 -18.70 18.66
CA MET A 161 -33.23 -17.87 17.53
C MET A 161 -33.79 -16.51 17.98
N LYS A 162 -34.54 -16.47 19.09
CA LYS A 162 -34.99 -15.21 19.71
C LYS A 162 -33.82 -14.35 20.21
N SER A 163 -32.75 -14.96 20.72
CA SER A 163 -31.57 -14.27 21.25
C SER A 163 -30.67 -13.66 20.18
N ILE A 164 -30.61 -14.23 18.98
CA ILE A 164 -29.82 -13.69 17.85
C ILE A 164 -30.56 -12.58 17.09
N GLY A 165 -31.76 -12.19 17.56
CA GLY A 165 -32.50 -11.04 17.04
C GLY A 165 -33.09 -11.25 15.64
N VAL A 166 -33.22 -12.49 15.18
CA VAL A 166 -33.91 -12.78 13.90
C VAL A 166 -35.42 -12.79 14.16
N SER A 167 -35.98 -11.59 14.27
CA SER A 167 -37.42 -11.34 14.17
C SER A 167 -37.88 -11.61 12.74
N PRO A 168 -39.06 -12.21 12.50
CA PRO A 168 -39.63 -12.35 11.15
C PRO A 168 -39.99 -11.01 10.49
N PHE A 169 -39.85 -9.89 11.21
CA PHE A 169 -40.16 -8.56 10.72
C PHE A 169 -38.97 -7.63 11.01
N CYS A 170 -37.95 -7.67 10.15
CA CYS A 170 -36.93 -6.63 10.06
C CYS A 170 -36.52 -6.48 8.60
N SER A 171 -37.28 -5.67 7.87
CA SER A 171 -37.10 -5.40 6.44
C SER A 171 -35.92 -4.48 6.11
N SER A 172 -34.89 -4.41 6.96
CA SER A 172 -33.62 -3.79 6.61
C SER A 172 -32.53 -4.24 7.55
N LEU A 173 -31.52 -4.93 7.00
CA LEU A 173 -30.21 -5.08 7.64
C LEU A 173 -29.71 -3.69 8.05
N PRO A 174 -29.20 -3.48 9.28
CA PRO A 174 -28.48 -2.27 9.59
C PRO A 174 -27.25 -2.23 8.68
N SER A 175 -27.19 -1.24 7.80
CA SER A 175 -26.04 -0.95 6.97
C SER A 175 -24.85 -0.63 7.88
N ILE A 176 -24.00 -1.64 8.11
CA ILE A 176 -22.72 -1.44 8.79
C ILE A 176 -21.83 -0.67 7.81
N GLU A 177 -21.86 0.65 7.88
CA GLU A 177 -20.84 1.49 7.26
C GLU A 177 -19.49 1.13 7.89
N ARG A 178 -18.68 0.37 7.15
CA ARG A 178 -17.29 0.08 7.52
C ARG A 178 -16.47 1.36 7.34
N PHE A 179 -16.54 2.26 8.31
CA PHE A 179 -15.60 3.37 8.39
C PHE A 179 -14.19 2.82 8.67
N PRO A 180 -13.14 3.32 7.99
CA PRO A 180 -11.77 2.98 8.33
C PRO A 180 -11.52 3.35 9.80
N VAL A 181 -10.92 2.40 10.55
CA VAL A 181 -10.71 2.40 12.01
C VAL A 181 -10.08 3.70 12.55
N ASN A 182 -9.40 4.46 11.69
CA ASN A 182 -8.63 5.64 12.04
C ASN A 182 -9.47 6.89 12.38
N LYS A 183 -10.81 6.87 12.21
CA LYS A 183 -11.69 8.00 12.56
C LYS A 183 -12.06 8.13 14.05
N LYS A 184 -11.70 7.18 14.92
CA LYS A 184 -12.02 7.23 16.37
C LYS A 184 -10.87 7.66 17.29
N ILE A 185 -9.80 8.25 16.76
CA ILE A 185 -8.65 8.71 17.55
C ILE A 185 -9.02 9.84 18.53
N GLY A 186 -9.96 10.71 18.18
CA GLY A 186 -10.39 11.83 19.04
C GLY A 186 -11.05 11.38 20.35
N GLN A 187 -11.95 10.40 20.29
CA GLN A 187 -12.65 9.88 21.49
C GLN A 187 -11.72 9.05 22.39
N GLN A 188 -10.68 8.43 21.83
CA GLN A 188 -9.67 7.71 22.61
C GLN A 188 -8.74 8.67 23.37
N ARG A 189 -8.39 9.83 22.80
CA ARG A 189 -7.58 10.86 23.48
C ARG A 189 -8.32 11.53 24.64
N GLN A 190 -9.59 11.89 24.48
CA GLN A 190 -10.41 12.49 25.56
C GLN A 190 -10.57 11.58 26.80
N ARG A 191 -10.59 10.24 26.62
CA ARG A 191 -10.66 9.28 27.74
C ARG A 191 -9.35 9.15 28.52
N GLN A 192 -8.21 9.51 27.94
CA GLN A 192 -6.92 9.48 28.65
C GLN A 192 -6.69 10.74 29.46
N GLU A 193 -7.07 11.92 28.95
CA GLU A 193 -6.96 13.19 29.68
C GLU A 193 -7.85 13.23 30.93
N SER A 194 -9.08 12.70 30.86
CA SER A 194 -10.00 12.64 32.00
C SER A 194 -9.58 11.65 33.10
N ARG A 195 -8.68 10.70 32.80
CA ARG A 195 -8.10 9.80 33.81
C ARG A 195 -6.90 10.43 34.52
N HIS A 196 -6.23 11.41 33.92
CA HIS A 196 -5.08 12.08 34.52
C HIS A 196 -5.47 13.17 35.53
N PHE A 197 -6.70 13.70 35.44
CA PHE A 197 -7.20 14.76 36.32
C PHE A 197 -7.91 14.27 37.59
N LYS A 198 -8.16 12.96 37.75
CA LYS A 198 -8.80 12.36 38.94
C LYS A 198 -7.82 11.76 39.95
N LYS A 199 -6.52 12.08 39.83
CA LYS A 199 -5.43 11.58 40.70
C LYS A 199 -4.59 12.71 41.32
N GLN A 200 -5.19 13.87 41.56
CA GLN A 200 -4.64 14.88 42.47
C GLN A 200 -5.65 15.14 43.59
#